data_AF-B8MIB4-F1
#
_entry.id   AF-B8MIB4-F1
#
_cell.length_a   1.000
_cell.length_b   1.000
_cell.length_c   1.000
_cell.angle_alpha   90.00
_cell.angle_beta   90.00
_cell.angle_gamma   90.00
#
_symmetry.space_group_name_H-M   'P 1'
#
loop_
_entity.id
_entity.type
_entity.pdbx_description
1 polymer ?
#
loop_
_entity_poly.entity_id
_entity_poly.type
_entity_poly.pdbx_seq_one_letter_code
_entity_poly.pdbx_strand_id
1 'polypeptide(L)'
;MRGPYPARSLRLFVMQIVYGLGSLQAVLPPEGDREFDNMVNEADILKAISDQNHKKKPKYVRTARRYNHEPATLRRRYKGQTVSNQEATSIRRKLLTDAQEEVLLNHISALIS
;
A
#
# COMPACT_ATOMS: atom_id res chain seq x y z
N MET A 1 -17.84 33.57 -4.32
CA MET A 1 -17.94 32.88 -3.02
C MET A 1 -17.70 31.37 -3.22
N ARG A 2 -16.47 30.89 -3.05
CA ARG A 2 -16.12 29.45 -2.93
C ARG A 2 -15.08 29.35 -1.81
N GLY A 3 -15.43 28.65 -0.72
CA GLY A 3 -14.66 28.60 0.52
C GLY A 3 -13.32 27.86 0.43
N PRO A 4 -12.48 27.92 1.49
CA PRO A 4 -11.16 27.33 1.49
C PRO A 4 -11.25 25.81 1.57
N TYR A 5 -10.45 25.12 0.76
CA TYR A 5 -10.38 23.66 0.72
C TYR A 5 -9.93 23.10 2.09
N PRO A 6 -10.63 22.11 2.67
CA PRO A 6 -10.22 21.53 3.94
C PRO A 6 -8.89 20.78 3.78
N ALA A 7 -7.96 20.98 4.72
CA ALA A 7 -6.57 20.51 4.72
C ALA A 7 -6.36 18.98 4.51
N ARG A 8 -7.42 18.17 4.56
CA ARG A 8 -7.39 16.75 4.18
C ARG A 8 -7.23 16.54 2.66
N SER A 9 -7.58 17.54 1.85
CA SER A 9 -7.59 17.42 0.38
C SER A 9 -6.21 17.62 -0.27
N LEU A 10 -5.30 18.42 0.31
CA LEU A 10 -3.95 18.59 -0.23
C LEU A 10 -3.12 17.31 -0.11
N ARG A 11 -3.27 16.56 0.99
CA ARG A 11 -2.51 15.32 1.22
C ARG A 11 -2.84 14.26 0.17
N LEU A 12 -4.12 14.17 -0.23
CA LEU A 12 -4.57 13.28 -1.30
C LEU A 12 -4.13 13.77 -2.69
N PHE A 13 -4.12 15.09 -2.92
CA PHE A 13 -3.71 15.67 -4.20
C PHE A 13 -2.20 15.53 -4.47
N VAL A 14 -1.36 15.74 -3.44
CA VAL A 14 0.09 15.50 -3.52
C VAL A 14 0.39 14.02 -3.75
N MET A 15 -0.39 13.11 -3.15
CA MET A 15 -0.25 11.68 -3.43
C MET A 15 -0.67 11.34 -4.88
N GLN A 16 -1.72 11.94 -5.44
CA GLN A 16 -2.09 11.67 -6.83
C GLN A 16 -1.04 12.11 -7.86
N ILE A 17 -0.30 13.20 -7.58
CA ILE A 17 0.77 13.69 -8.46
C ILE A 17 2.04 12.84 -8.34
N VAL A 18 2.39 12.38 -7.14
CA VAL A 18 3.60 11.56 -6.90
C VAL A 18 3.41 10.09 -7.33
N TYR A 19 2.18 9.57 -7.34
CA TYR A 19 1.88 8.16 -7.58
C TYR A 19 1.17 7.84 -8.91
N GLY A 20 1.08 8.80 -9.85
CA GLY A 20 0.78 8.59 -11.28
C GLY A 20 -0.29 7.53 -11.63
N LEU A 21 -1.54 7.96 -11.85
CA LEU A 21 -2.58 7.09 -12.42
C LEU A 21 -2.32 6.89 -13.92
N GLY A 22 -1.65 5.79 -14.28
CA GLY A 22 -1.59 5.26 -15.63
C GLY A 22 -2.76 4.31 -15.89
N SER A 23 -3.71 4.74 -16.72
CA SER A 23 -4.74 3.91 -17.34
C SER A 23 -4.10 2.82 -18.22
N LEU A 24 -4.63 1.59 -18.23
CA LEU A 24 -5.01 0.85 -19.44
C LEU A 24 -5.39 -0.62 -19.17
N GLN A 25 -6.56 -0.95 -19.74
CA GLN A 25 -6.98 -2.20 -20.38
C GLN A 25 -6.72 -3.56 -19.70
N ALA A 26 -7.83 -4.19 -19.34
CA ALA A 26 -7.93 -5.63 -19.12
C ALA A 26 -7.46 -6.42 -20.35
N VAL A 27 -6.43 -7.26 -20.16
CA VAL A 27 -6.11 -8.39 -21.03
C VAL A 27 -5.77 -9.55 -20.11
N LEU A 28 -6.64 -10.57 -20.08
CA LEU A 28 -6.34 -11.87 -19.47
C LEU A 28 -5.42 -12.65 -20.42
N PRO A 29 -4.18 -13.03 -20.02
CA PRO A 29 -3.35 -13.89 -20.85
C PRO A 29 -3.58 -15.38 -20.51
N PRO A 30 -3.24 -16.28 -21.46
CA PRO A 30 -3.68 -17.68 -21.49
C PRO A 30 -2.93 -18.59 -20.51
N GLU A 31 -3.61 -19.67 -20.12
CA GLU A 31 -3.12 -20.75 -19.26
C GLU A 31 -1.93 -21.48 -19.89
N GLY A 32 -0.73 -21.22 -19.40
CA GLY A 32 0.49 -21.97 -19.72
C GLY A 32 1.66 -21.32 -19.01
N ASP A 33 2.43 -22.12 -18.25
CA ASP A 33 3.70 -21.71 -17.64
C ASP A 33 3.56 -20.67 -16.51
N ARG A 34 3.24 -21.15 -15.29
CA ARG A 34 3.09 -20.31 -14.09
C ARG A 34 4.44 -19.74 -13.62
N GLU A 35 4.97 -18.76 -14.34
CA GLU A 35 5.75 -17.69 -13.73
C GLU A 35 4.78 -16.93 -12.82
N PHE A 36 4.94 -17.09 -11.50
CA PHE A 36 4.28 -16.19 -10.56
C PHE A 36 4.86 -14.81 -10.82
N ASP A 37 4.16 -14.02 -11.61
CA ASP A 37 4.56 -12.69 -12.02
C ASP A 37 4.91 -11.91 -10.75
N ASN A 38 6.22 -11.77 -10.50
CA ASN A 38 6.80 -11.41 -9.19
C ASN A 38 6.56 -9.93 -8.84
N MET A 39 5.75 -9.22 -9.63
CA MET A 39 5.32 -7.88 -9.33
C MET A 39 4.23 -7.94 -8.26
N VAL A 40 4.67 -7.96 -6.99
CA VAL A 40 3.80 -7.96 -5.82
C VAL A 40 2.95 -6.69 -5.81
N ASN A 41 1.72 -6.79 -6.32
CA ASN A 41 0.74 -5.73 -6.22
C ASN A 41 0.26 -5.63 -4.77
N GLU A 42 0.69 -4.58 -4.06
CA GLU A 42 0.36 -4.36 -2.66
C GLU A 42 -1.17 -4.31 -2.43
N ALA A 43 -1.93 -3.81 -3.42
CA ALA A 43 -3.40 -3.77 -3.34
C ALA A 43 -4.01 -5.17 -3.26
N ASP A 44 -3.43 -6.15 -3.96
CA ASP A 44 -3.94 -7.52 -4.00
C ASP A 44 -3.57 -8.29 -2.72
N ILE A 45 -2.40 -8.02 -2.12
CA ILE A 45 -2.07 -8.51 -0.77
C ILE A 45 -3.04 -7.96 0.27
N LEU A 46 -3.36 -6.65 0.24
CA LEU A 46 -4.29 -6.05 1.19
C LEU A 46 -5.70 -6.62 1.04
N LYS A 47 -6.17 -6.82 -0.20
CA LYS A 47 -7.42 -7.53 -0.47
C LYS A 47 -7.38 -8.96 0.09
N ALA A 48 -6.29 -9.70 -0.13
CA ALA A 48 -6.12 -11.06 0.39
C ALA A 48 -6.14 -11.13 1.93
N ILE A 49 -5.54 -10.15 2.61
CA ILE A 49 -5.57 -10.04 4.09
C ILE A 49 -6.97 -9.74 4.59
N SER A 50 -7.66 -8.76 3.98
CA SER A 50 -9.06 -8.44 4.29
C SER A 50 -9.97 -9.66 4.11
N ASP A 51 -9.71 -10.45 3.05
CA ASP A 51 -10.38 -11.71 2.76
C ASP A 51 -10.14 -12.79 3.83
N GLN A 52 -9.15 -12.64 4.69
CA GLN A 52 -8.87 -13.58 5.78
C GLN A 52 -9.33 -13.10 7.14
N ASN A 53 -9.44 -11.78 7.37
CA ASN A 53 -9.86 -11.21 8.65
C ASN A 53 -11.25 -11.68 9.11
N HIS A 54 -12.16 -11.98 8.18
CA HIS A 54 -13.50 -12.47 8.50
C HIS A 54 -13.57 -13.98 8.78
N LYS A 55 -12.48 -14.73 8.63
CA LYS A 55 -12.46 -16.20 8.72
C LYS A 55 -11.87 -16.67 10.06
N LYS A 56 -12.62 -17.48 10.82
CA LYS A 56 -12.14 -18.15 12.06
C LYS A 56 -10.85 -18.97 11.88
N LYS A 57 -10.62 -19.51 10.67
CA LYS A 57 -9.39 -20.22 10.30
C LYS A 57 -8.85 -19.67 8.96
N PRO A 58 -7.71 -18.98 8.95
CA PRO A 58 -7.13 -18.45 7.72
C PRO A 58 -6.73 -19.56 6.74
N LYS A 59 -7.12 -19.43 5.46
CA LYS A 59 -6.78 -20.39 4.40
C LYS A 59 -5.76 -19.79 3.44
N TYR A 60 -4.51 -19.63 3.91
CA TYR A 60 -3.43 -18.95 3.19
C TYR A 60 -3.20 -19.45 1.77
N VAL A 61 -3.09 -20.77 1.57
CA VAL A 61 -2.80 -21.36 0.25
C VAL A 61 -3.90 -21.03 -0.77
N ARG A 62 -5.17 -21.17 -0.36
CA ARG A 62 -6.30 -20.92 -1.26
C ARG A 62 -6.44 -19.44 -1.59
N THR A 63 -6.30 -18.58 -0.59
CA THR A 63 -6.37 -17.12 -0.80
C THR A 63 -5.19 -16.66 -1.65
N ALA A 64 -3.96 -17.07 -1.35
CA ALA A 64 -2.78 -16.65 -2.10
C ALA A 64 -2.87 -17.07 -3.58
N ARG A 65 -3.35 -18.29 -3.88
CA ARG A 65 -3.62 -18.72 -5.26
C ARG A 65 -4.67 -17.88 -5.98
N ARG A 66 -5.71 -17.42 -5.28
CA ARG A 66 -6.75 -16.55 -5.86
C ARG A 66 -6.19 -15.18 -6.28
N TYR A 67 -5.20 -14.68 -5.54
CA TYR A 67 -4.57 -13.38 -5.77
C TYR A 67 -3.18 -13.50 -6.41
N ASN A 68 -2.83 -14.66 -7.00
CA ASN A 68 -1.52 -14.91 -7.62
C ASN A 68 -0.31 -14.54 -6.75
N HIS A 69 -0.38 -14.85 -5.46
CA HIS A 69 0.69 -14.61 -4.50
C HIS A 69 1.27 -15.90 -3.93
N GLU A 70 2.51 -15.81 -3.46
CA GLU A 70 3.13 -16.88 -2.70
C GLU A 70 2.43 -17.03 -1.33
N PRO A 71 2.00 -18.25 -0.93
CA PRO A 71 1.34 -18.47 0.35
C PRO A 71 2.19 -18.07 1.57
N ALA A 72 3.52 -18.21 1.49
CA ALA A 72 4.42 -17.83 2.56
C ALA A 72 4.45 -16.32 2.77
N THR A 73 4.50 -15.55 1.68
CA THR A 73 4.40 -14.09 1.68
C THR A 73 3.09 -13.61 2.30
N LEU A 74 1.93 -14.14 1.85
CA LEU A 74 0.63 -13.78 2.43
C LEU A 74 0.55 -14.09 3.93
N ARG A 75 1.07 -15.25 4.36
CA ARG A 75 1.09 -15.64 5.78
C ARG A 75 1.93 -14.69 6.63
N ARG A 76 3.12 -14.29 6.17
CA ARG A 76 4.00 -13.33 6.89
C ARG A 76 3.33 -11.97 7.02
N ARG A 77 2.73 -11.47 5.93
CA ARG A 77 1.98 -10.21 5.91
C ARG A 77 0.76 -10.23 6.83
N TYR A 78 -0.04 -11.29 6.79
CA TYR A 78 -1.21 -11.45 7.67
C TYR A 78 -0.84 -11.45 9.15
N LYS A 79 0.32 -12.02 9.51
CA LYS A 79 0.83 -12.03 10.88
C LYS A 79 1.51 -10.71 11.30
N GLY A 80 1.65 -9.74 10.40
CA GLY A 80 2.40 -8.50 10.66
C GLY A 80 3.92 -8.69 10.76
N GLN A 81 4.47 -9.79 10.23
CA GLN A 81 5.92 -10.07 10.29
C GLN A 81 6.73 -9.29 9.24
N THR A 82 6.04 -8.81 8.19
CA THR A 82 6.65 -8.10 7.06
C THR A 82 5.75 -6.93 6.70
N VAL A 83 6.35 -5.79 6.39
CA VAL A 83 5.67 -4.55 5.94
C VAL A 83 5.64 -4.45 4.42
N SER A 84 4.95 -3.44 3.89
CA SER A 84 4.94 -3.18 2.45
C SER A 84 6.32 -2.86 1.91
N ASN A 85 6.59 -3.17 0.63
CA ASN A 85 7.86 -2.78 0.01
C ASN A 85 8.03 -1.25 0.04
N GLN A 86 6.93 -0.52 -0.11
CA GLN A 86 6.89 0.93 0.00
C GLN A 86 7.22 1.39 1.41
N GLU A 87 6.62 0.79 2.43
CA GLU A 87 6.88 1.11 3.84
C GLU A 87 8.29 0.72 4.26
N ALA A 88 8.78 -0.46 3.88
CA ALA A 88 10.17 -0.85 4.10
C ALA A 88 11.15 0.14 3.46
N THR A 89 10.85 0.58 2.23
CA THR A 89 11.65 1.58 1.53
C THR A 89 11.59 2.93 2.22
N SER A 90 10.41 3.34 2.67
CA SER A 90 10.19 4.58 3.43
C SER A 90 11.00 4.59 4.72
N ILE A 91 10.86 3.52 5.53
CA ILE A 91 11.61 3.34 6.78
C ILE A 91 13.12 3.39 6.52
N ARG A 92 13.60 2.65 5.50
CA ARG A 92 15.03 2.59 5.19
C ARG A 92 15.59 3.92 4.66
N ARG A 93 14.79 4.67 3.90
CA ARG A 93 15.20 5.96 3.30
C ARG A 93 14.87 7.14 4.20
N LYS A 94 14.33 6.91 5.39
CA LYS A 94 13.98 7.98 6.32
C LYS A 94 15.25 8.64 6.82
N LEU A 95 15.38 9.94 6.55
CA LEU A 95 16.53 10.75 6.99
C LEU A 95 16.29 11.40 8.36
N LEU A 96 15.02 11.56 8.72
CA LEU A 96 14.59 12.23 9.95
C LEU A 96 13.79 11.24 10.80
N THR A 97 13.82 11.42 12.12
CA THR A 97 12.94 10.67 13.01
C THR A 97 11.50 11.20 12.90
N ASP A 98 10.51 10.40 13.32
CA ASP A 98 9.11 10.83 13.37
C ASP A 98 8.95 12.15 14.16
N ALA A 99 9.67 12.27 15.28
CA ALA A 99 9.66 13.48 16.10
C ALA A 99 10.25 14.70 15.38
N GLN A 100 11.32 14.52 14.60
CA GLN A 100 11.91 15.62 13.82
C GLN A 100 10.97 16.08 12.70
N GLU A 101 10.32 15.14 12.01
CA GLU A 101 9.30 15.47 11.01
C GLU A 101 8.13 16.24 11.63
N GLU A 102 7.64 15.81 12.80
CA GLU A 102 6.54 16.47 13.50
C GLU A 102 6.88 17.91 13.90
N VAL A 103 8.08 18.15 14.44
CA VAL A 103 8.54 19.50 14.78
C VAL A 103 8.59 20.41 13.55
N LEU A 104 9.07 19.91 12.41
CA LEU A 104 9.12 20.67 11.16
C LEU A 104 7.71 20.98 10.63
N LEU A 105 6.80 20.00 10.68
CA LEU A 105 5.41 20.19 10.26
C LEU A 105 4.68 21.23 11.13
N ASN A 106 4.94 21.24 12.44
CA ASN A 106 4.40 22.25 13.35
C ASN A 106 4.91 23.65 13.02
N HIS A 107 6.21 23.80 12.74
CA HIS A 107 6.78 25.09 12.31
C HIS A 107 6.18 25.58 10.99
N ILE A 108 6.08 24.71 9.99
CA ILE A 108 5.46 25.05 8.70
C ILE A 108 4.00 25.49 8.90
N SER A 109 3.26 24.78 9.74
CA SER A 109 1.85 25.11 10.03
C SER A 109 1.72 26.48 10.71
N ALA A 110 2.63 26.82 11.63
CA ALA A 110 2.66 28.11 12.30
C ALA A 110 3.07 29.27 11.37
N LEU A 111 3.83 29.00 10.30
CA LEU A 111 4.20 30.01 9.29
C LEU A 111 3.09 30.28 8.26
N ILE A 112 2.18 29.32 8.08
CA ILE A 112 1.06 29.42 7.14
C ILE A 112 -0.19 30.01 7.82
N SER A 113 -0.28 29.95 9.16
CA SER A 113 -1.35 30.57 9.95
C SER A 113 -1.14 32.07 10.17
#